data_AF-A0A7M3X1D1-F1
#
_entry.id   AF-A0A7M3X1D1-F1
#
_cell.length_a   1.000
_cell.length_b   1.000
_cell.length_c   1.000
_cell.angle_alpha   90.00
_cell.angle_beta   90.00
_cell.angle_gamma   90.00
#
_symmetry.space_group_name_H-M   'P 1'
#
loop_
_entity.id
_entity.type
_entity.pdbx_description
1 polymer ?
#
loop_
_entity_poly.entity_id
_entity_poly.type
_entity_poly.pdbx_seq_one_letter_code
_entity_poly.pdbx_strand_id
1 'polypeptide(L)'
;MKQEHDEDETSDKTEGWDEEDVGKRIVKRVTPNGTYFNELIVHVFCSMCGSSFIGPSREAGGFLGGHECLHAWEFGQAMGRSDGLTE
;
A
#
# COMPACT_ATOMS: atom_id res chain seq x y z
N MET A 1 -18.59 -3.55 24.36
CA MET A 1 -18.47 -2.17 23.86
C MET A 1 -18.79 -2.17 22.38
N LYS A 2 -19.87 -1.50 21.93
CA LYS A 2 -19.92 -1.02 20.54
C LYS A 2 -19.16 0.30 20.57
N GLN A 3 -18.00 0.36 19.91
CA GLN A 3 -17.37 1.66 19.67
C GLN A 3 -18.23 2.35 18.62
N GLU A 4 -18.98 3.37 19.04
CA GLU A 4 -19.48 4.41 18.15
C GLU A 4 -18.24 5.12 17.61
N HIS A 5 -17.79 4.72 16.42
CA HIS A 5 -16.83 5.50 15.66
C HIS A 5 -17.58 6.67 15.05
N ASP A 6 -17.00 7.86 15.16
CA ASP A 6 -17.53 9.07 14.54
C ASP A 6 -17.63 8.85 13.01
N GLU A 7 -18.70 9.32 12.38
CA GLU A 7 -18.94 9.13 10.95
C GLU A 7 -17.77 9.69 10.11
N ASP A 8 -17.01 10.66 10.62
CA ASP A 8 -15.82 11.24 9.99
C ASP A 8 -14.59 10.29 10.01
N GLU A 9 -14.57 9.31 10.93
CA GLU A 9 -13.46 8.36 11.08
C GLU A 9 -13.60 7.09 10.24
N THR A 10 -14.71 6.94 9.51
CA THR A 10 -15.01 5.73 8.73
C THR A 10 -15.18 6.03 7.25
N SER A 11 -14.87 5.06 6.39
CA SER A 11 -15.04 5.17 4.95
C SER A 11 -15.83 3.98 4.41
N ASP A 12 -16.88 4.29 3.66
CA ASP A 12 -17.68 3.32 2.90
C ASP A 12 -17.11 3.05 1.49
N LYS A 13 -16.06 3.79 1.08
CA LYS A 13 -15.42 3.60 -0.23
C LYS A 13 -14.75 2.23 -0.30
N THR A 14 -14.95 1.55 -1.42
CA THR A 14 -14.32 0.24 -1.70
C THR A 14 -13.12 0.32 -2.64
N GLU A 15 -12.93 1.47 -3.30
CA GLU A 15 -11.86 1.75 -4.26
C GLU A 15 -11.70 3.28 -4.45
N GLY A 16 -10.66 3.69 -5.18
CA GLY A 16 -10.46 5.10 -5.57
C GLY A 16 -10.12 6.02 -4.40
N TRP A 17 -9.38 5.52 -3.40
CA TRP A 17 -8.99 6.30 -2.23
C TRP A 17 -8.03 7.44 -2.59
N ASP A 18 -8.24 8.57 -1.94
CA ASP A 18 -7.46 9.79 -2.10
C ASP A 18 -7.01 10.33 -0.73
N GLU A 19 -6.34 11.49 -0.73
CA GLU A 19 -5.74 12.08 0.47
C GLU A 19 -6.77 12.37 1.58
N GLU A 20 -8.04 12.63 1.22
CA GLU A 20 -9.12 12.90 2.18
C GLU A 20 -9.60 11.63 2.89
N ASP A 21 -9.22 10.45 2.40
CA ASP A 21 -9.56 9.17 3.02
C ASP A 21 -8.51 8.68 4.02
N VAL A 22 -7.31 9.27 4.01
CA VAL A 22 -6.19 8.82 4.84
C VAL A 22 -6.54 8.98 6.31
N GLY A 23 -6.35 7.91 7.08
CA GLY A 23 -6.70 7.84 8.50
C GLY A 23 -8.10 7.31 8.79
N LYS A 24 -9.00 7.27 7.79
CA LYS A 24 -10.32 6.65 7.93
C LYS A 24 -10.21 5.13 7.98
N ARG A 25 -11.21 4.51 8.60
CA ARG A 25 -11.33 3.06 8.74
C ARG A 25 -12.42 2.49 7.85
N ILE A 26 -12.09 1.42 7.14
CA ILE A 26 -13.05 0.57 6.44
C ILE A 26 -13.54 -0.46 7.45
N VAL A 27 -14.79 -0.32 7.90
CA VAL A 27 -15.38 -1.18 8.94
C VAL A 27 -15.40 -2.65 8.50
N LYS A 28 -15.76 -2.89 7.24
CA LYS A 28 -15.79 -4.23 6.65
C LYS A 28 -15.53 -4.15 5.14
N ARG A 29 -14.57 -4.94 4.64
CA ARG A 29 -14.29 -5.09 3.21
C ARG A 29 -14.29 -6.55 2.82
N VAL A 30 -15.11 -6.90 1.82
CA VAL A 30 -15.20 -8.27 1.30
C VAL A 30 -14.46 -8.32 -0.02
N THR A 31 -13.54 -9.26 -0.15
CA THR A 31 -12.72 -9.49 -1.34
C THR A 31 -12.80 -10.97 -1.76
N PRO A 32 -12.38 -11.32 -2.98
CA PRO A 32 -12.28 -12.74 -3.39
C PRO A 32 -11.36 -13.58 -2.51
N ASN A 33 -10.39 -12.95 -1.85
CA ASN A 33 -9.37 -13.61 -1.02
C ASN A 33 -9.76 -13.68 0.46
N GLY A 34 -10.87 -13.06 0.87
CA GLY A 34 -11.29 -13.03 2.27
C GLY A 34 -12.05 -11.76 2.64
N THR A 35 -12.46 -11.68 3.91
CA THR A 35 -13.13 -10.52 4.50
C THR A 35 -12.23 -9.88 5.55
N TYR A 36 -12.09 -8.55 5.47
CA TYR A 36 -11.32 -7.75 6.41
C TYR A 36 -12.24 -6.84 7.21
N PHE A 37 -11.81 -6.48 8.41
CA PHE A 37 -12.54 -5.62 9.33
C PHE A 37 -11.60 -4.56 9.89
N ASN A 38 -12.12 -3.35 10.09
CA ASN A 38 -11.40 -2.21 10.66
C ASN A 38 -10.05 -1.92 9.98
N GLU A 39 -9.99 -2.06 8.65
CA GLU A 39 -8.78 -1.71 7.88
C GLU A 39 -8.57 -0.20 7.87
N LEU A 40 -7.35 0.23 8.17
CA LEU A 40 -6.97 1.64 8.07
C LEU A 40 -6.60 1.98 6.62
N ILE A 41 -7.08 3.12 6.12
CA ILE A 41 -6.61 3.70 4.87
C ILE A 41 -5.36 4.52 5.17
N VAL A 42 -4.27 4.24 4.47
CA VAL A 42 -2.96 4.83 4.70
C VAL A 42 -2.39 5.39 3.40
N HIS A 43 -1.47 6.35 3.54
CA HIS A 43 -0.62 6.85 2.46
C HIS A 43 0.82 6.47 2.78
N VAL A 44 1.42 5.62 1.95
CA VAL A 44 2.80 5.17 2.11
C VAL A 44 3.66 5.60 0.93
N PHE A 45 4.96 5.72 1.17
CA PHE A 45 5.95 6.14 0.18
C PHE A 45 7.12 5.17 0.20
N CYS A 46 7.65 4.83 -0.98
CA CYS A 46 8.94 4.17 -1.08
C CYS A 46 10.05 5.17 -0.72
N SER A 47 10.88 4.82 0.25
CA SER A 47 12.00 5.67 0.69
C SER A 47 13.10 5.85 -0.36
N MET A 48 13.12 5.03 -1.42
CA MET A 48 14.18 5.06 -2.43
C MET A 48 13.82 5.90 -3.65
N CYS A 49 12.59 5.79 -4.16
CA CYS A 49 12.18 6.50 -5.39
C CYS A 49 11.03 7.49 -5.19
N GLY A 50 10.43 7.55 -4.00
CA GLY A 50 9.31 8.44 -3.70
C GLY A 50 7.96 8.01 -4.31
N SER A 51 7.89 6.89 -5.03
CA SER A 51 6.61 6.32 -5.47
C SER A 51 5.70 6.10 -4.27
N SER A 52 4.41 6.41 -4.40
CA SER A 52 3.46 6.37 -3.30
C SER A 52 2.22 5.54 -3.63
N PHE A 53 1.53 5.14 -2.56
CA PHE A 53 0.27 4.40 -2.62
C PHE A 53 -0.67 4.90 -1.54
N ILE A 54 -1.92 5.20 -1.92
CA ILE A 54 -3.03 5.46 -1.00
C ILE A 54 -4.01 4.30 -1.08
N GLY A 55 -4.33 3.72 0.06
CA GLY A 55 -5.32 2.65 0.14
C GLY A 55 -5.25 1.86 1.44
N PRO A 56 -5.91 0.69 1.49
CA PRO A 56 -5.97 -0.13 2.68
C PRO A 56 -4.58 -0.59 3.12
N SER A 57 -4.33 -0.56 4.42
CA SER A 57 -3.03 -0.89 5.03
C SER A 57 -2.42 -2.22 4.55
N ARG A 58 -3.25 -3.20 4.23
CA ARG A 58 -2.80 -4.48 3.66
C ARG A 58 -2.18 -4.31 2.27
N GLU A 59 -2.86 -3.64 1.35
CA GLU A 59 -2.34 -3.37 0.01
C GLU A 59 -1.14 -2.42 0.07
N ALA A 60 -1.13 -1.47 0.99
CA ALA A 60 0.02 -0.61 1.23
C ALA A 60 1.26 -1.40 1.65
N GLY A 61 1.10 -2.43 2.50
CA GLY A 61 2.18 -3.36 2.83
C GLY A 61 2.68 -4.16 1.62
N GLY A 62 1.76 -4.61 0.76
CA GLY A 62 2.08 -5.27 -0.50
C GLY A 62 2.84 -4.37 -1.48
N PHE A 63 2.44 -3.10 -1.59
CA PHE A 63 3.15 -2.08 -2.35
C PHE A 63 4.58 -1.92 -1.82
N LEU A 64 4.77 -1.67 -0.53
CA LEU A 64 6.10 -1.48 0.05
C LEU A 64 7.01 -2.69 -0.18
N GLY A 65 6.54 -3.90 0.14
CA GLY A 65 7.34 -5.11 -0.02
C GLY A 65 7.63 -5.45 -1.49
N GLY A 66 6.63 -5.34 -2.37
CA GLY A 66 6.81 -5.59 -3.79
C GLY A 66 7.72 -4.56 -4.46
N HIS A 67 7.63 -3.31 -4.04
CA HIS A 67 8.44 -2.22 -4.58
C HIS A 67 9.89 -2.26 -4.07
N GLU A 68 10.11 -2.66 -2.81
CA GLU A 68 11.45 -2.94 -2.29
C GLU A 68 12.12 -4.08 -3.09
N CYS A 69 11.38 -5.16 -3.40
CA CYS A 69 11.88 -6.25 -4.24
C CYS A 69 12.31 -5.77 -5.63
N LEU A 70 11.55 -4.87 -6.24
CA LEU A 70 11.89 -4.28 -7.53
C LEU A 70 13.24 -3.56 -7.45
N HIS A 71 13.41 -2.68 -6.48
CA HIS A 71 14.66 -1.95 -6.33
C HIS A 71 15.86 -2.85 -6.01
N ALA A 72 15.68 -3.87 -5.17
CA ALA A 72 16.73 -4.84 -4.92
C ALA A 72 17.21 -5.53 -6.22
N TRP A 73 16.26 -5.86 -7.12
CA TRP A 73 16.59 -6.36 -8.46
C TRP A 73 17.29 -5.29 -9.32
N GLU A 74 16.80 -4.05 -9.37
CA GLU A 74 17.41 -2.96 -10.14
C GLU A 74 18.87 -2.70 -9.72
N PHE A 75 19.15 -2.69 -8.41
CA PHE A 75 20.51 -2.57 -7.90
C PHE A 75 21.38 -3.78 -8.26
N GLY A 76 20.82 -4.99 -8.21
CA GLY A 76 21.50 -6.20 -8.69
C GLY A 76 21.92 -6.08 -10.15
N GLN A 77 21.03 -5.59 -11.02
CA GLN A 77 21.33 -5.34 -12.42
C GLN A 77 22.41 -4.27 -12.60
N ALA A 78 22.37 -3.19 -11.82
CA ALA A 78 23.36 -2.12 -11.90
C ALA A 78 24.76 -2.57 -11.43
N MET A 79 24.84 -3.38 -10.37
CA MET A 79 26.10 -3.87 -9.81
C MET A 79 26.67 -5.07 -10.59
N GLY A 80 25.82 -5.89 -11.22
CA GLY A 80 26.25 -7.01 -12.07
C GLY A 80 26.79 -6.58 -13.44
N ARG A 81 26.54 -5.34 -13.86
CA ARG A 81 26.97 -4.76 -15.15
C ARG A 81 28.45 -4.32 -15.18
N SER A 82 29.34 -5.03 -14.49
CA SER A 82 30.78 -4.75 -14.52
C SER A 82 31.57 -5.60 -15.53
N ASP A 83 30.95 -6.55 -16.22
CA ASP A 83 31.62 -7.47 -17.16
C ASP A 83 31.52 -7.08 -18.65
N GLY A 84 30.84 -5.97 -18.97
CA GLY A 84 30.85 -5.38 -20.32
C GLY A 84 30.19 -6.23 -21.40
N LEU A 85 29.47 -7.29 -21.04
CA LEU A 85 28.70 -8.11 -21.99
C LEU A 85 27.26 -7.57 -22.06
N THR A 86 27.02 -6.77 -23.08
CA THR A 86 25.67 -6.35 -23.49
C THR A 86 25.16 -7.37 -24.50
N GLU A 87 23.87 -7.71 -24.41
CA GLU A 87 23.13 -8.15 -25.60
C GLU A 87 23.15 -7.06 -26.68
#